data_AF-A0A9P1BQK2-F1
#
_entry.id   AF-A0A9P1BQK2-F1
#
_cell.length_a   1.000
_cell.length_b   1.000
_cell.length_c   1.000
_cell.angle_alpha   90.00
_cell.angle_beta   90.00
_cell.angle_gamma   90.00
#
_symmetry.space_group_name_H-M   'P 1'
#
loop_
_entity.id
_entity.type
_entity.pdbx_description
1 polymer ?
#
loop_
_entity_poly.entity_id
_entity_poly.type
_entity_poly.pdbx_seq_one_letter_code
_entity_poly.pdbx_strand_id
1 'polypeptide(L)'
;MGSLPMCNCRAGQQPDQWTEVRVDDLETKRLETARKLFELADLNGDGLLSVDEFSEMGLNQTKVHAEKQLTPGDEQLIKDEFVQKYQRELDSSLRPVTCDEYQEYILRFANRIDPGDFKAQSMMLEGFLVEATIARCIAVEEASALPTILTSELGREWGKTQWPQEPLDNADCGGVTPSQT
;
A
#
# COMPACT_ATOMS: atom_id res chain seq x y z
N MET A 1 -6.02 -60.54 -20.75
CA MET A 1 -4.74 -60.06 -20.18
C MET A 1 -4.27 -58.91 -21.05
N GLY A 2 -4.60 -57.68 -20.68
CA GLY A 2 -4.20 -56.49 -21.43
C GLY A 2 -2.92 -55.93 -20.85
N SER A 3 -1.80 -56.06 -21.56
CA SER A 3 -0.56 -55.36 -21.23
C SER A 3 -0.69 -53.91 -21.69
N LEU A 4 -0.82 -53.00 -20.74
CA LEU A 4 -0.58 -51.57 -20.97
C LEU A 4 0.93 -51.38 -21.21
N PRO A 5 1.34 -50.62 -22.23
CA PRO A 5 2.75 -50.30 -22.45
C PRO A 5 3.22 -49.36 -21.34
N MET A 6 4.23 -49.81 -20.58
CA MET A 6 4.99 -48.96 -19.66
C MET A 6 5.65 -47.84 -20.46
N CYS A 7 5.20 -46.59 -20.24
CA CYS A 7 5.90 -45.43 -20.74
C CYS A 7 7.32 -45.39 -20.16
N ASN A 8 8.32 -45.52 -21.02
CA ASN A 8 9.70 -45.15 -20.74
C ASN A 8 9.77 -43.63 -20.60
N CYS A 9 9.57 -43.11 -19.39
CA CYS A 9 9.96 -41.74 -19.05
C CYS A 9 11.50 -41.68 -18.96
N ARG A 10 12.12 -41.56 -20.14
CA ARG A 10 13.55 -41.31 -20.30
C ARG A 10 13.88 -40.02 -19.57
N ALA A 11 14.77 -40.13 -18.58
CA ALA A 11 15.37 -39.02 -17.87
C ALA A 11 15.80 -37.93 -18.85
N GLY A 12 15.10 -36.81 -18.75
CA GLY A 12 15.31 -35.59 -19.49
C GLY A 12 14.64 -34.49 -18.68
N GLN A 13 15.13 -34.28 -17.45
CA GLN A 13 14.96 -33.00 -16.77
C GLN A 13 15.50 -31.94 -17.73
N GLN A 14 14.62 -31.32 -18.51
CA GLN A 14 14.84 -29.93 -18.84
C GLN A 14 14.60 -29.20 -17.52
N PRO A 15 15.61 -28.52 -16.94
CA PRO A 15 15.31 -27.55 -15.89
C PRO A 15 14.32 -26.58 -16.52
N ASP A 16 13.13 -26.55 -15.95
CA ASP A 16 12.18 -25.50 -16.19
C ASP A 16 12.93 -24.18 -16.01
N GLN A 17 12.93 -23.38 -17.07
CA GLN A 17 13.67 -22.14 -17.16
C GLN A 17 12.94 -21.07 -16.33
N TRP A 18 12.76 -21.31 -15.02
CA TRP A 18 12.53 -20.26 -14.05
C TRP A 18 13.90 -19.64 -13.82
N THR A 19 14.20 -18.59 -14.56
CA THR A 19 15.33 -17.73 -14.23
C THR A 19 15.19 -17.31 -12.78
N GLU A 20 16.04 -17.84 -11.90
CA GLU A 20 16.22 -17.31 -10.55
C GLU A 20 16.51 -15.81 -10.70
N VAL A 21 15.51 -14.97 -10.43
CA VAL A 21 15.70 -13.52 -10.42
C VAL A 21 16.71 -13.25 -9.31
N ARG A 22 17.81 -12.60 -9.63
CA ARG A 22 18.88 -12.38 -8.67
C ARG A 22 18.39 -11.38 -7.62
N VAL A 23 18.79 -11.58 -6.38
CA VAL A 23 18.42 -10.70 -5.26
C VAL A 23 18.79 -9.24 -5.56
N ASP A 24 19.95 -9.02 -6.18
CA ASP A 24 20.43 -7.69 -6.61
C ASP A 24 19.47 -7.00 -7.61
N ASP A 25 18.83 -7.78 -8.48
CA ASP A 25 17.85 -7.26 -9.46
C ASP A 25 16.55 -6.83 -8.74
N LEU A 26 16.15 -7.57 -7.71
CA LEU A 26 14.96 -7.24 -6.91
C LEU A 26 15.19 -6.01 -6.03
N GLU A 27 16.37 -5.88 -5.42
CA GLU A 27 16.71 -4.70 -4.62
C GLU A 27 16.69 -3.43 -5.48
N THR A 28 17.35 -3.46 -6.64
CA THR A 28 17.32 -2.37 -7.61
C THR A 28 15.89 -2.00 -8.00
N LYS A 29 15.08 -3.01 -8.33
CA LYS A 29 13.68 -2.82 -8.71
C LYS A 29 12.86 -2.16 -7.60
N ARG A 30 13.05 -2.57 -6.34
CA ARG A 30 12.35 -1.96 -5.19
C ARG A 30 12.73 -0.50 -5.01
N LEU A 31 14.01 -0.16 -5.13
CA LEU A 31 14.49 1.22 -5.05
C LEU A 31 13.89 2.09 -6.15
N GLU A 32 13.88 1.59 -7.38
CA GLU A 32 13.26 2.28 -8.52
C GLU A 32 11.75 2.48 -8.32
N THR A 33 11.04 1.46 -7.86
CA THR A 33 9.60 1.56 -7.58
C THR A 33 9.32 2.56 -6.45
N ALA A 34 10.11 2.55 -5.38
CA ALA A 34 10.00 3.51 -4.29
C ALA A 34 10.24 4.95 -4.77
N ARG A 35 11.17 5.17 -5.69
CA ARG A 35 11.40 6.47 -6.32
C ARG A 35 10.19 6.91 -7.15
N LYS A 36 9.63 6.02 -7.97
CA LYS A 36 8.43 6.34 -8.76
C LYS A 36 7.22 6.67 -7.87
N LEU A 37 7.09 6.00 -6.72
CA LEU A 37 6.08 6.34 -5.72
C LEU A 37 6.27 7.76 -5.19
N PHE A 38 7.51 8.18 -4.93
CA PHE A 38 7.81 9.56 -4.55
C PHE A 38 7.40 10.54 -5.65
N GLU A 39 7.79 10.30 -6.90
CA GLU A 39 7.45 11.17 -8.05
C GLU A 39 5.93 11.29 -8.30
N LEU A 40 5.15 10.30 -7.87
CA LEU A 40 3.69 10.37 -7.90
C LEU A 40 3.14 11.22 -6.74
N ALA A 41 3.74 11.07 -5.55
CA ALA A 41 3.33 11.75 -4.33
C ALA A 41 3.76 13.23 -4.28
N ASP A 42 4.87 13.60 -4.89
CA ASP A 42 5.29 14.98 -5.14
C ASP A 42 4.34 15.59 -6.19
N LEU A 43 3.35 16.35 -5.71
CA LEU A 43 2.27 16.88 -6.54
C LEU A 43 2.68 18.18 -7.21
N ASN A 44 3.54 18.97 -6.56
CA ASN A 44 3.98 20.27 -7.04
C ASN A 44 5.28 20.19 -7.88
N GLY A 45 6.02 19.07 -7.81
CA GLY A 45 7.25 18.82 -8.55
C GLY A 45 8.48 19.54 -8.00
N ASP A 46 8.49 19.90 -6.72
CA ASP A 46 9.60 20.61 -6.07
C ASP A 46 10.72 19.68 -5.58
N GLY A 47 10.53 18.36 -5.70
CA GLY A 47 11.49 17.34 -5.28
C GLY A 47 11.52 17.09 -3.77
N LEU A 48 10.55 17.63 -3.03
CA LEU A 48 10.28 17.36 -1.63
C LEU A 48 8.86 16.82 -1.49
N LEU A 49 8.61 16.07 -0.42
CA LEU A 49 7.27 15.60 -0.08
C LEU A 49 6.80 16.33 1.18
N SER A 50 5.90 17.28 0.99
CA SER A 50 5.26 18.01 2.09
C SER A 50 4.20 17.15 2.80
N VAL A 51 3.82 17.58 4.00
CA VAL A 51 2.75 16.94 4.77
C VAL A 51 1.40 17.01 4.03
N ASP A 52 1.15 18.13 3.36
CA ASP A 52 -0.10 18.36 2.62
C ASP A 52 -0.19 17.38 1.45
N GLU A 53 0.88 17.23 0.67
CA GLU A 53 0.94 16.27 -0.45
C GLU A 53 0.79 14.83 0.00
N PHE A 54 1.44 14.45 1.11
CA PHE A 54 1.28 13.12 1.68
C PHE A 54 -0.17 12.84 2.12
N SER A 55 -0.80 13.81 2.79
CA SER A 55 -2.19 13.69 3.24
C SER A 55 -3.19 13.67 2.08
N GLU A 56 -2.94 14.46 1.03
CA GLU A 56 -3.76 14.51 -0.18
C GLU A 56 -3.67 13.20 -0.96
N MET A 57 -2.45 12.66 -1.13
CA MET A 57 -2.27 11.36 -1.77
C MET A 57 -2.96 10.24 -0.97
N GLY A 58 -2.85 10.26 0.36
CA GLY A 58 -3.53 9.31 1.23
C GLY A 58 -5.06 9.39 1.13
N LEU A 59 -5.61 10.61 1.04
CA LEU A 59 -7.03 10.80 0.78
C LEU A 59 -7.43 10.26 -0.59
N ASN A 60 -6.67 10.56 -1.64
CA ASN A 60 -6.98 10.11 -3.00
C ASN A 60 -6.92 8.58 -3.11
N GLN A 61 -5.97 7.93 -2.45
CA GLN A 61 -5.96 6.47 -2.31
C GLN A 61 -7.22 5.98 -1.58
N THR A 62 -7.63 6.63 -0.50
CA THR A 62 -8.86 6.27 0.23
C THR A 62 -10.11 6.41 -0.67
N LYS A 63 -10.19 7.47 -1.48
CA LYS A 63 -11.25 7.69 -2.46
C LYS A 63 -11.33 6.57 -3.50
N VAL A 64 -10.18 6.06 -3.98
CA VAL A 64 -10.14 4.92 -4.93
C VAL A 64 -10.84 3.69 -4.37
N HIS A 65 -10.76 3.46 -3.06
CA HIS A 65 -11.33 2.29 -2.39
C HIS A 65 -12.69 2.55 -1.73
N ALA A 66 -13.14 3.79 -1.66
CA ALA A 66 -14.38 4.14 -1.00
C ALA A 66 -15.59 3.65 -1.82
N GLU A 67 -16.44 2.82 -1.22
CA GLU A 67 -17.69 2.37 -1.85
C GLU A 67 -18.72 3.50 -1.99
N LYS A 68 -18.56 4.57 -1.21
CA LYS A 68 -19.46 5.72 -1.13
C LYS A 68 -18.66 7.00 -1.32
N GLN A 69 -19.32 8.04 -1.81
CA GLN A 69 -18.74 9.37 -1.86
C GLN A 69 -18.48 9.86 -0.42
N LEU A 70 -17.25 10.30 -0.18
CA LEU A 70 -16.85 10.90 1.08
C LEU A 70 -17.44 12.30 1.18
N THR A 71 -17.90 12.67 2.38
CA THR A 71 -18.28 14.05 2.64
C THR A 71 -17.03 14.90 2.92
N PRO A 72 -17.08 16.23 2.77
CA PRO A 72 -15.93 17.08 3.10
C PRO A 72 -15.43 16.92 4.55
N GLY A 73 -16.31 16.53 5.48
CA GLY A 73 -15.93 16.21 6.86
C GLY A 73 -15.12 14.92 6.96
N ASP A 74 -15.51 13.88 6.22
CA ASP A 74 -14.77 12.61 6.17
C ASP A 74 -13.39 12.81 5.53
N GLU A 75 -13.32 13.58 4.45
CA GLU A 75 -12.05 13.91 3.79
C GLU A 75 -11.07 14.58 4.75
N GLN A 76 -11.55 15.53 5.57
CA GLN A 76 -10.69 16.19 6.55
C GLN A 76 -10.21 15.24 7.63
N LEU A 77 -11.07 14.35 8.15
CA LEU A 77 -10.68 13.35 9.15
C LEU A 77 -9.60 12.40 8.61
N ILE A 78 -9.76 11.95 7.37
CA ILE A 78 -8.77 11.12 6.69
C ILE A 78 -7.45 11.87 6.54
N LYS A 79 -7.48 13.13 6.07
CA LYS A 79 -6.28 13.96 5.97
C LYS A 79 -5.57 14.10 7.32
N ASP A 80 -6.31 14.38 8.39
CA ASP A 80 -5.76 14.52 9.74
C ASP A 80 -5.08 13.23 10.22
N GLU A 81 -5.64 12.05 9.91
CA GLU A 81 -4.99 10.76 10.19
C GLU A 81 -3.67 10.60 9.43
N PHE A 82 -3.62 10.98 8.15
CA PHE A 82 -2.39 10.93 7.36
C PHE A 82 -1.35 11.95 7.82
N VAL A 83 -1.76 13.15 8.27
CA VAL A 83 -0.86 14.13 8.91
C VAL A 83 -0.22 13.52 10.16
N GLN A 84 -1.01 12.86 11.02
CA GLN A 84 -0.47 12.18 12.19
C GLN A 84 0.46 11.03 11.81
N LYS A 85 0.15 10.29 10.75
CA LYS A 85 1.03 9.22 10.25
C LYS A 85 2.35 9.79 9.75
N TYR A 86 2.32 10.89 8.99
CA TYR A 86 3.51 11.61 8.57
C TYR A 86 4.37 12.01 9.76
N GLN A 87 3.75 12.60 10.78
CA GLN A 87 4.46 13.02 11.99
C GLN A 87 5.14 11.87 12.72
N ARG A 88 4.50 10.69 12.77
CA ARG A 88 5.03 9.53 13.47
C ARG A 88 6.13 8.80 12.70
N GLU A 89 6.04 8.75 11.37
CA GLU A 89 6.84 7.83 10.57
C GLU A 89 7.88 8.49 9.66
N LEU A 90 7.69 9.77 9.30
CA LEU A 90 8.57 10.53 8.41
C LEU A 90 9.30 11.63 9.17
N ASP A 91 8.59 12.68 9.60
CA ASP A 91 9.20 13.80 10.33
C ASP A 91 8.26 14.35 11.42
N SER A 92 8.69 14.23 12.67
CA SER A 92 7.93 14.68 13.85
C SER A 92 7.69 16.20 13.91
N SER A 93 8.47 16.97 13.15
CA SER A 93 8.36 18.43 13.04
C SER A 93 7.57 18.86 11.80
N LEU A 94 6.98 17.92 11.05
CA LEU A 94 6.21 18.16 9.83
C LEU A 94 6.98 18.90 8.73
N ARG A 95 8.30 18.73 8.68
CA ARG A 95 9.13 19.31 7.63
C ARG A 95 9.03 18.46 6.36
N PRO A 96 8.99 19.08 5.17
CA PRO A 96 9.07 18.34 3.91
C PRO A 96 10.30 17.43 3.88
N VAL A 97 10.11 16.22 3.37
CA VAL A 97 11.16 15.19 3.31
C VAL A 97 11.66 14.99 1.90
N THR A 98 12.90 14.56 1.77
CA THR A 98 13.54 14.24 0.50
C THR A 98 13.08 12.87 -0.04
N CYS A 99 13.36 12.60 -1.31
CA CYS A 99 13.14 11.27 -1.92
C CYS A 99 13.84 10.17 -1.12
N ASP A 100 15.07 10.38 -0.66
CA ASP A 100 15.84 9.36 0.07
C ASP A 100 15.17 9.00 1.41
N GLU A 101 14.70 10.00 2.17
CA GLU A 101 13.97 9.80 3.43
C GLU A 101 12.65 9.05 3.20
N TYR A 102 11.92 9.41 2.14
CA TYR A 102 10.69 8.71 1.78
C TYR A 102 10.94 7.27 1.30
N GLN A 103 12.00 7.04 0.53
CA GLN A 103 12.41 5.70 0.09
C GLN A 103 12.76 4.82 1.29
N GLU A 104 13.51 5.33 2.26
CA GLU A 104 13.80 4.60 3.49
C GLU A 104 12.50 4.21 4.21
N TYR A 105 11.58 5.16 4.35
CA TYR A 105 10.27 4.91 4.96
C TYR A 105 9.49 3.80 4.25
N ILE A 106 9.32 3.86 2.92
CA ILE A 106 8.49 2.89 2.20
C ILE A 106 9.13 1.50 2.14
N LEU A 107 10.46 1.43 2.04
CA LEU A 107 11.19 0.16 2.05
C LEU A 107 11.18 -0.47 3.45
N ARG A 108 11.30 0.34 4.51
CA ARG A 108 11.13 -0.10 5.89
C ARG A 108 9.72 -0.62 6.14
N PHE A 109 8.70 0.04 5.57
CA PHE A 109 7.32 -0.42 5.62
C PHE A 109 7.15 -1.78 4.92
N ALA A 110 7.61 -1.92 3.67
CA ALA A 110 7.54 -3.18 2.94
C ALA A 110 8.26 -4.32 3.68
N ASN A 111 9.43 -4.04 4.26
CA ASN A 111 10.17 -5.03 5.05
C ASN A 111 9.49 -5.41 6.37
N ARG A 112 8.65 -4.53 6.94
CA ARG A 112 7.84 -4.86 8.13
C ARG A 112 6.73 -5.85 7.80
N ILE A 113 6.14 -5.75 6.61
CA ILE A 113 5.04 -6.62 6.19
C ILE A 113 5.55 -8.01 5.80
N ASP A 114 6.58 -8.09 4.94
CA ASP A 114 7.12 -9.37 4.45
C ASP A 114 8.64 -9.48 4.68
N PRO A 115 9.12 -9.64 5.93
CA PRO A 115 10.57 -9.59 6.22
C PRO A 115 11.40 -10.60 5.42
N GLY A 116 12.41 -10.11 4.70
CA GLY A 116 13.35 -10.95 3.94
C GLY A 116 12.82 -11.54 2.63
N ASP A 117 11.53 -11.38 2.29
CA ASP A 117 10.99 -11.79 0.99
C ASP A 117 10.98 -10.60 0.01
N PHE A 118 12.10 -10.40 -0.68
CA PHE A 118 12.23 -9.31 -1.64
C PHE A 118 11.30 -9.43 -2.85
N LYS A 119 10.83 -10.63 -3.19
CA LYS A 119 9.90 -10.83 -4.29
C LYS A 119 8.51 -10.36 -3.89
N ALA A 120 8.02 -10.79 -2.74
CA ALA A 120 6.74 -10.32 -2.19
C ALA A 120 6.74 -8.80 -1.98
N GLN A 121 7.81 -8.26 -1.39
CA GLN A 121 7.98 -6.82 -1.20
C GLN A 121 7.98 -6.06 -2.53
N SER A 122 8.62 -6.59 -3.59
CA SER A 122 8.60 -5.97 -4.92
C SER A 122 7.19 -5.92 -5.49
N MET A 123 6.44 -7.03 -5.40
CA MET A 123 5.05 -7.10 -5.88
C MET A 123 4.13 -6.14 -5.13
N MET A 124 4.33 -6.00 -3.82
CA MET A 124 3.58 -5.05 -2.99
C MET A 124 3.84 -3.60 -3.40
N LEU A 125 5.11 -3.22 -3.57
CA LEU A 125 5.47 -1.87 -4.01
C LEU A 125 4.94 -1.58 -5.42
N GLU A 126 4.94 -2.57 -6.31
CA GLU A 126 4.29 -2.45 -7.62
C GLU A 126 2.78 -2.24 -7.50
N GLY A 127 2.12 -2.94 -6.58
CA GLY A 127 0.71 -2.71 -6.25
C GLY A 127 0.45 -1.27 -5.81
N PHE A 128 1.25 -0.77 -4.85
CA PHE A 128 1.16 0.63 -4.41
C PHE A 128 1.40 1.61 -5.56
N LEU A 129 2.32 1.29 -6.47
CA LEU A 129 2.60 2.16 -7.63
C LEU A 129 1.39 2.25 -8.55
N VAL A 130 0.69 1.14 -8.78
CA VAL A 130 -0.57 1.12 -9.56
C VAL A 130 -1.64 1.96 -8.86
N GLU A 131 -1.84 1.77 -7.56
CA GLU A 131 -2.82 2.52 -6.77
C GLU A 131 -2.53 4.03 -6.75
N ALA A 132 -1.27 4.42 -6.50
CA ALA A 132 -0.85 5.80 -6.53
C ALA A 132 -1.04 6.44 -7.92
N THR A 133 -0.84 5.67 -8.99
CA THR A 133 -1.10 6.15 -10.36
C THR A 133 -2.59 6.45 -10.56
N ILE A 134 -3.47 5.54 -10.12
CA ILE A 134 -4.93 5.72 -10.22
C ILE A 134 -5.38 6.91 -9.36
N ALA A 135 -4.91 6.99 -8.12
CA ALA A 135 -5.21 8.09 -7.21
C ALA A 135 -4.79 9.44 -7.82
N ARG A 136 -3.62 9.49 -8.47
CA ARG A 136 -3.15 10.69 -9.16
C ARG A 136 -4.00 11.05 -10.37
N CYS A 137 -4.48 10.09 -11.14
CA CYS A 137 -5.42 10.36 -12.24
C CYS A 137 -6.72 11.01 -11.73
N ILE A 138 -7.27 10.54 -10.59
CA ILE A 138 -8.47 11.12 -9.99
C ILE A 138 -8.20 12.57 -9.54
N ALA A 139 -7.05 12.83 -8.91
CA ALA A 139 -6.68 14.19 -8.51
C ALA A 139 -6.58 15.15 -9.71
N VAL A 140 -6.07 14.66 -10.85
CA VAL A 140 -6.00 15.44 -12.10
C VAL A 140 -7.40 15.61 -12.74
N GLU A 141 -8.28 14.62 -12.66
CA GLU A 141 -9.67 14.74 -13.13
C GLU A 141 -10.52 15.68 -12.26
N GLU A 142 -10.30 15.75 -10.95
CA GLU A 142 -10.90 16.79 -10.09
C GLU A 142 -10.40 18.19 -10.48
N ALA A 143 -9.15 18.31 -10.95
CA ALA A 143 -8.61 19.54 -11.52
C ALA A 143 -9.10 19.84 -12.96
N SER A 144 -9.55 18.83 -13.72
CA SER A 144 -10.11 18.97 -15.07
C SER A 144 -11.26 17.97 -15.32
N ALA A 145 -12.50 18.43 -15.21
CA ALA A 145 -13.70 17.58 -15.28
C ALA A 145 -13.88 16.74 -16.58
N LEU A 146 -13.69 15.41 -16.47
CA LEU A 146 -14.28 14.21 -17.17
C LEU A 146 -14.08 13.95 -18.69
N PRO A 147 -14.26 12.68 -19.24
CA PRO A 147 -14.96 11.51 -18.65
C PRO A 147 -14.34 10.07 -18.76
N THR A 148 -14.68 9.26 -17.75
CA THR A 148 -15.20 7.86 -17.78
C THR A 148 -14.50 6.81 -18.66
N ILE A 149 -13.39 6.20 -18.21
CA ILE A 149 -13.07 4.77 -18.49
C ILE A 149 -12.16 4.24 -17.36
N LEU A 150 -12.66 3.32 -16.52
CA LEU A 150 -11.97 2.14 -15.95
C LEU A 150 -12.67 1.65 -14.66
N THR A 151 -13.90 1.15 -14.81
CA THR A 151 -14.43 0.14 -13.88
C THR A 151 -14.40 -1.21 -14.58
N SER A 152 -13.30 -1.95 -14.46
CA SER A 152 -13.25 -3.37 -14.84
C SER A 152 -12.55 -4.20 -13.76
N GLU A 153 -13.40 -4.73 -12.88
CA GLU A 153 -13.42 -6.05 -12.20
C GLU A 153 -12.16 -6.68 -11.56
N LEU A 154 -10.95 -6.14 -11.67
CA LEU A 154 -9.78 -6.71 -10.99
C LEU A 154 -9.48 -6.12 -9.60
N GLY A 155 -10.18 -5.05 -9.20
CA GLY A 155 -9.97 -4.38 -7.90
C GLY A 155 -10.74 -4.97 -6.70
N ARG A 156 -11.55 -6.02 -6.89
CA ARG A 156 -12.44 -6.54 -5.84
C ARG A 156 -11.78 -7.49 -4.82
N GLU A 157 -10.56 -7.96 -5.06
CA GLU A 157 -9.97 -9.03 -4.21
C GLU A 157 -8.99 -8.55 -3.13
N TRP A 158 -8.56 -7.28 -3.13
CA TRP A 158 -7.56 -6.79 -2.17
C TRP A 158 -8.15 -6.05 -0.96
N GLY A 159 -9.46 -5.80 -0.94
CA GLY A 159 -10.17 -5.14 0.16
C GLY A 159 -10.45 -5.99 1.41
N LYS A 160 -9.74 -7.11 1.62
CA LYS A 160 -9.98 -8.03 2.76
C LYS A 160 -8.88 -8.04 3.80
N THR A 161 -7.76 -7.36 3.59
CA THR A 161 -6.72 -7.23 4.63
C THR A 161 -6.98 -5.99 5.46
N GLN A 162 -7.94 -6.12 6.38
CA GLN A 162 -8.23 -5.14 7.42
C GLN A 162 -7.05 -5.09 8.41
N TRP A 163 -6.46 -3.91 8.60
CA TRP A 163 -5.53 -3.65 9.69
C TRP A 163 -6.27 -3.86 11.04
N PRO A 164 -5.69 -4.58 12.02
CA PRO A 164 -6.38 -4.85 13.28
C PRO A 164 -6.65 -3.55 14.03
N GLN A 165 -7.93 -3.22 14.22
CA GLN A 165 -8.39 -2.24 15.19
C GLN A 165 -8.63 -3.01 16.49
N GLU A 166 -7.78 -2.80 17.50
CA GLU A 166 -8.08 -3.27 18.85
C GLU A 166 -9.10 -2.31 19.49
N PRO A 167 -10.15 -2.82 20.16
CA PRO A 167 -11.11 -1.97 20.85
C PRO A 167 -10.49 -1.34 22.10
N LEU A 168 -10.48 -0.01 22.15
CA LEU A 168 -10.26 0.77 23.37
C LEU A 168 -11.52 0.70 24.24
N ASP A 169 -11.64 -0.33 25.06
CA ASP A 169 -12.58 -0.30 26.19
C ASP A 169 -11.84 0.14 27.45
N ASN A 170 -12.07 1.42 27.78
CA ASN A 170 -11.66 2.05 29.01
C ASN A 170 -12.34 1.41 30.22
N ALA A 171 -11.57 1.36 31.30
CA ALA A 171 -11.98 1.01 32.63
C ALA A 171 -13.24 1.77 33.09
N ASP A 172 -14.22 1.04 33.61
CA ASP A 172 -15.12 1.57 34.63
C ASP A 172 -14.82 0.89 35.96
N CYS A 173 -14.42 1.72 36.92
CA CYS A 173 -14.13 1.35 38.29
C CYS A 173 -15.34 1.70 39.15
N GLY A 174 -15.86 0.70 39.88
CA GLY A 174 -16.42 0.92 41.20
C GLY A 174 -17.93 0.73 41.32
N GLY A 175 -18.33 -0.27 42.11
CA GLY A 175 -19.71 -0.48 42.51
C GLY A 175 -19.91 -1.69 43.42
N VAL A 176 -19.36 -1.60 44.63
CA VAL A 176 -19.62 -2.50 45.79
C VAL A 176 -21.14 -2.52 46.07
N THR A 177 -21.84 -3.62 46.35
CA THR A 177 -21.93 -4.45 47.57
C THR A 177 -23.06 -5.52 47.38
N PRO A 178 -23.52 -6.35 48.35
CA PRO A 178 -23.63 -7.80 48.13
C PRO A 178 -25.05 -8.38 48.39
N SER A 179 -25.14 -9.71 48.28
CA SER A 179 -26.01 -10.61 49.07
C SER A 179 -27.52 -10.74 48.75
N GLN A 180 -27.91 -12.02 48.74
CA GLN A 180 -29.21 -12.63 49.09
C GLN A 180 -30.33 -12.47 48.03
N THR A 181 -31.08 -13.50 47.64
CA THR A 181 -31.49 -14.76 48.29
C THR A 181 -31.72 -15.82 47.21
#